data_AF-A0A2T7C950-F1
#
_entry.id   AF-A0A2T7C950-F1
#
_cell.length_a   1.000
_cell.length_b   1.000
_cell.length_c   1.000
_cell.angle_alpha   90.00
_cell.angle_beta   90.00
_cell.angle_gamma   90.00
#
_symmetry.space_group_name_H-M   'P 1'
#
loop_
_entity.id
_entity.type
_entity.pdbx_description
1 polymer ?
#
loop_
_entity_poly.entity_id
_entity_poly.type
_entity_poly.pdbx_seq_one_letter_code
_entity_poly.pdbx_strand_id
1 'polypeptide(L)'
;MDANKVKVFSIFSPSESEELLVIVISLLLDRGLEGLLLILGDCLNSLVLYFNTSEWESSCVMVAESIAQRVTMDLNCLRIVDCITTITGTNVRGKFLRSQLALQLLKINFGLKVGNVEKILKLVTSIKVKEKECDFFRLYVHLVLVDNLLFSSDAFRDKIMVVDTSRNYLRNCSTQIEFRNWRLYAPKVRNKASYLLQGAVFRKSGDDGNLSPR
;
A
#
# COMPACT_ATOMS: atom_id res chain seq x y z
N MET A 1 -44.72 13.59 -17.75
CA MET A 1 -44.31 12.43 -16.94
C MET A 1 -42.88 12.70 -16.51
N ASP A 2 -42.73 13.41 -15.41
CA ASP A 2 -41.42 13.75 -14.85
C ASP A 2 -40.86 12.53 -14.13
N ALA A 3 -39.74 12.01 -14.64
CA ALA A 3 -38.95 11.02 -13.94
C ALA A 3 -38.38 11.70 -12.69
N ASN A 4 -38.94 11.36 -11.52
CA ASN A 4 -38.39 11.68 -10.21
C ASN A 4 -36.92 11.21 -10.15
N LYS A 5 -35.98 12.12 -10.41
CA LYS A 5 -34.61 11.99 -9.95
C LYS A 5 -34.66 11.98 -8.43
N VAL A 6 -34.58 10.79 -7.84
CA VAL A 6 -34.29 10.65 -6.41
C VAL A 6 -32.96 11.36 -6.19
N LYS A 7 -33.04 12.55 -5.59
CA LYS A 7 -31.88 13.33 -5.17
C LYS A 7 -31.33 12.56 -3.96
N VAL A 8 -30.31 11.74 -4.18
CA VAL A 8 -29.59 11.09 -3.08
C VAL A 8 -28.96 12.23 -2.27
N PHE A 9 -29.52 12.52 -1.11
CA PHE A 9 -28.94 13.49 -0.20
C PHE A 9 -27.67 12.88 0.40
N SER A 10 -26.54 13.50 0.07
CA SER A 10 -25.24 13.24 0.70
C SER A 10 -25.37 13.52 2.19
N ILE A 11 -25.30 12.50 3.04
CA ILE A 11 -25.42 12.66 4.51
C ILE A 11 -24.20 13.40 5.06
N PHE A 12 -23.04 13.18 4.45
CA PHE A 12 -21.77 13.80 4.79
C PHE A 12 -21.26 14.64 3.61
N SER A 13 -20.55 15.72 3.91
CA SER A 13 -19.64 16.35 2.96
C SER A 13 -18.44 15.44 2.65
N PRO A 14 -17.70 15.70 1.55
CA PRO A 14 -16.48 14.96 1.25
C PRO A 14 -15.45 15.00 2.39
N SER A 15 -15.26 16.16 3.03
CA SER A 15 -14.33 16.31 4.16
C SER A 15 -14.76 15.51 5.40
N GLU A 16 -16.06 15.50 5.74
CA GLU A 16 -16.54 14.67 6.86
C GLU A 16 -16.37 13.17 6.56
N SER A 17 -16.53 12.79 5.29
CA SER A 17 -16.31 11.40 4.86
C SER A 17 -14.83 11.01 4.88
N GLU A 18 -13.92 11.93 4.58
CA GLU A 18 -12.48 11.74 4.74
C GLU A 18 -12.11 11.51 6.20
N GLU A 19 -12.60 12.36 7.11
CA GLU A 19 -12.36 12.23 8.54
C GLU A 19 -12.88 10.89 9.08
N LEU A 20 -14.09 10.51 8.70
CA LEU A 20 -14.68 9.23 9.08
C LEU A 20 -13.87 8.05 8.54
N LEU A 21 -13.37 8.13 7.31
CA LEU A 21 -12.51 7.12 6.71
C LEU A 21 -11.19 6.97 7.49
N VAL A 22 -10.57 8.09 7.88
CA VAL A 22 -9.37 8.08 8.72
C VAL A 22 -9.66 7.46 10.09
N ILE A 23 -10.79 7.78 10.72
CA ILE A 23 -11.20 7.20 12.01
C ILE A 23 -11.36 5.69 11.87
N VAL A 24 -12.15 5.22 10.89
CA VAL A 24 -12.39 3.78 10.67
C VAL A 24 -11.08 3.03 10.44
N ILE A 25 -10.18 3.56 9.60
CA ILE A 25 -8.88 2.93 9.36
C ILE A 25 -8.01 2.93 10.62
N SER A 26 -8.07 3.98 11.44
CA SER A 26 -7.36 4.03 12.71
C SER A 26 -7.90 3.00 13.71
N LEU A 27 -9.22 2.77 13.75
CA LEU A 27 -9.83 1.76 14.62
C LEU A 27 -9.43 0.33 14.21
N LEU A 28 -9.22 0.07 12.92
CA LEU A 28 -8.73 -1.24 12.43
C LEU A 28 -7.33 -1.61 12.97
N LEU A 29 -6.57 -0.65 13.49
CA LEU A 29 -5.27 -0.91 14.13
C LEU A 29 -5.41 -1.43 15.56
N ASP A 30 -6.51 -1.08 16.23
CA ASP A 30 -6.73 -1.36 17.63
C ASP A 30 -7.08 -2.84 17.81
N ARG A 31 -6.19 -3.58 18.47
CA ARG A 31 -6.38 -5.00 18.77
C ARG A 31 -7.53 -5.24 19.74
N GLY A 32 -7.89 -4.25 20.56
CA GLY A 32 -9.06 -4.31 21.43
C GLY A 32 -10.38 -4.33 20.66
N LEU A 33 -10.37 -3.93 19.39
CA LEU A 33 -11.55 -3.88 18.52
C LEU A 33 -11.60 -5.02 17.50
N GLU A 34 -10.82 -6.09 17.69
CA GLU A 34 -10.78 -7.23 16.77
C GLU A 34 -12.17 -7.86 16.56
N GLY A 35 -13.01 -7.88 17.60
CA GLY A 35 -14.40 -8.35 17.51
C GLY A 35 -15.32 -7.47 16.63
N LEU A 36 -14.90 -6.27 16.27
CA LEU A 36 -15.65 -5.34 15.41
C LEU A 36 -15.11 -5.30 13.97
N LEU A 37 -14.09 -6.10 13.62
CA LEU A 37 -13.43 -6.04 12.32
C LEU A 37 -14.39 -6.20 11.15
N LEU A 38 -15.41 -7.05 11.28
CA LEU A 38 -16.39 -7.26 10.20
C LEU A 38 -17.20 -6.00 9.94
N ILE A 39 -17.75 -5.37 10.99
CA ILE A 39 -18.56 -4.14 10.88
C ILE A 39 -17.69 -2.96 10.43
N LEU A 40 -16.48 -2.83 10.98
CA LEU A 40 -15.52 -1.82 10.55
C LEU A 40 -15.09 -2.03 9.09
N GLY A 41 -14.99 -3.28 8.65
CA GLY A 41 -14.71 -3.65 7.27
C GLY A 41 -15.82 -3.24 6.31
N ASP A 42 -17.07 -3.56 6.65
CA ASP A 42 -18.23 -3.14 5.86
C ASP A 42 -18.31 -1.60 5.78
N CYS A 43 -18.08 -0.93 6.92
CA CYS A 43 -18.04 0.54 6.98
C CYS A 43 -16.94 1.12 6.09
N LEU A 44 -15.71 0.58 6.16
CA LEU A 44 -14.60 0.99 5.31
C LEU A 44 -14.95 0.82 3.83
N ASN A 45 -15.52 -0.32 3.44
CA ASN A 45 -15.87 -0.58 2.05
C ASN A 45 -16.97 0.38 1.56
N SER A 46 -18.00 0.65 2.39
CA SER A 46 -19.02 1.65 2.07
C SER A 46 -18.44 3.06 1.91
N LEU A 47 -17.52 3.47 2.79
CA LEU A 47 -16.87 4.79 2.72
C LEU A 47 -15.99 4.93 1.47
N VAL A 48 -15.23 3.89 1.12
CA VAL A 48 -14.43 3.86 -0.12
C VAL A 48 -15.33 4.00 -1.37
N LEU A 49 -16.54 3.44 -1.32
CA LEU A 49 -17.51 3.52 -2.41
C LEU A 49 -18.35 4.80 -2.39
N TYR A 50 -18.39 5.54 -1.29
CA TYR A 50 -19.17 6.76 -1.11
C TYR A 50 -18.77 7.90 -2.05
N PHE A 51 -17.46 8.14 -2.18
CA PHE A 51 -16.93 9.22 -3.00
C PHE A 51 -17.26 9.01 -4.49
N ASN A 52 -17.47 10.08 -5.25
CA ASN A 52 -17.43 9.95 -6.71
C ASN A 52 -15.98 9.81 -7.21
N THR A 53 -15.80 9.50 -8.49
CA THR A 53 -14.46 9.25 -9.06
C THR A 53 -13.54 10.48 -8.96
N SER A 54 -14.08 11.69 -9.19
CA SER A 54 -13.29 12.93 -9.09
C SER A 54 -12.87 13.27 -7.67
N GLU A 55 -13.74 13.02 -6.68
CA GLU A 55 -13.43 13.25 -5.26
C GLU A 55 -12.44 12.22 -4.73
N TRP A 56 -12.60 10.95 -5.12
CA TRP A 56 -11.84 9.86 -4.56
C TRP A 56 -10.33 10.05 -4.69
N GLU A 57 -9.83 10.54 -5.83
CA GLU A 57 -8.39 10.69 -6.05
C GLU A 57 -7.77 11.70 -5.07
N SER A 58 -8.39 12.86 -4.87
CA SER A 58 -7.91 13.86 -3.90
C SER A 58 -8.11 13.42 -2.46
N SER A 59 -9.30 12.89 -2.14
CA SER A 59 -9.66 12.45 -0.79
C SER A 59 -8.77 11.29 -0.34
N CYS A 60 -8.45 10.36 -1.23
CA CYS A 60 -7.54 9.25 -0.97
C CYS A 60 -6.14 9.74 -0.55
N VAL A 61 -5.60 10.76 -1.21
CA VAL A 61 -4.29 11.34 -0.86
C VAL A 61 -4.34 12.00 0.52
N MET A 62 -5.40 12.78 0.81
CA MET A 62 -5.61 13.44 2.10
C MET A 62 -5.74 12.44 3.26
N VAL A 63 -6.52 11.38 3.04
CA VAL A 63 -6.73 10.29 4.01
C VAL A 63 -5.43 9.53 4.23
N ALA A 64 -4.72 9.16 3.16
CA ALA A 64 -3.43 8.46 3.25
C ALA A 64 -2.38 9.26 4.02
N GLU A 65 -2.31 10.58 3.79
CA GLU A 65 -1.41 11.48 4.51
C GLU A 65 -1.77 11.57 5.99
N SER A 66 -3.06 11.76 6.29
CA SER A 66 -3.57 11.84 7.67
C SER A 66 -3.29 10.56 8.47
N ILE A 67 -3.46 9.39 7.86
CA ILE A 67 -3.13 8.10 8.49
C ILE A 67 -1.62 7.96 8.68
N ALA A 68 -0.83 8.25 7.65
CA ALA A 68 0.62 8.09 7.72
C ALA A 68 1.27 8.97 8.79
N GLN A 69 0.70 10.15 9.09
CA GLN A 69 1.15 11.02 10.18
C GLN A 69 0.88 10.45 11.58
N ARG A 70 -0.10 9.54 11.73
CA ARG A 70 -0.52 8.96 13.01
C ARG A 70 0.15 7.61 13.31
N VAL A 71 0.83 7.03 12.33
CA VAL A 71 1.29 5.64 12.38
C VAL A 71 2.81 5.59 12.44
N THR A 72 3.33 4.84 13.39
CA THR A 72 4.76 4.57 13.54
C THR A 72 5.25 3.64 12.42
N MET A 73 6.50 3.85 11.97
CA MET A 73 7.12 3.02 10.93
C MET A 73 7.58 1.66 11.49
N ASP A 74 6.62 0.82 11.85
CA ASP A 74 6.80 -0.51 12.41
C ASP A 74 5.82 -1.51 11.78
N LEU A 75 5.57 -2.65 12.43
CA LEU A 75 4.64 -3.64 11.89
C LEU A 75 3.19 -3.14 11.80
N ASN A 76 2.81 -2.12 12.55
CA ASN A 76 1.47 -1.53 12.47
C ASN A 76 1.24 -0.86 11.12
N CYS A 77 2.25 -0.20 10.52
CA CYS A 77 2.07 0.39 9.20
C CYS A 77 1.82 -0.69 8.13
N LEU A 78 2.42 -1.86 8.28
CA LEU A 78 2.16 -3.01 7.39
C LEU A 78 0.77 -3.60 7.63
N ARG A 79 0.32 -3.65 8.90
CA ARG A 79 -1.02 -4.12 9.25
C ARG A 79 -2.12 -3.26 8.62
N ILE A 80 -1.97 -1.93 8.57
CA ILE A 80 -2.98 -1.06 7.91
C ILE A 80 -3.11 -1.40 6.43
N VAL A 81 -1.97 -1.50 5.76
CA VAL A 81 -1.88 -1.83 4.34
C VAL A 81 -2.54 -3.19 4.06
N ASP A 82 -2.33 -4.16 4.95
CA ASP A 82 -2.95 -5.49 4.89
C ASP A 82 -4.46 -5.44 5.18
N CYS A 83 -4.91 -4.72 6.22
CA CYS A 83 -6.32 -4.56 6.56
C CYS A 83 -7.10 -3.95 5.39
N ILE A 84 -6.57 -2.89 4.76
CA ILE A 84 -7.18 -2.29 3.56
C ILE A 84 -7.29 -3.34 2.45
N THR A 85 -6.25 -4.16 2.24
CA THR A 85 -6.27 -5.24 1.25
C THR A 85 -7.37 -6.25 1.53
N THR A 86 -7.41 -6.77 2.76
CA THR A 86 -8.35 -7.81 3.18
C THR A 86 -9.80 -7.34 3.05
N ILE A 87 -10.07 -6.10 3.43
CA ILE A 87 -11.43 -5.55 3.43
C ILE A 87 -11.90 -5.16 2.03
N THR A 88 -11.04 -4.48 1.27
CA THR A 88 -11.43 -3.97 -0.06
C THR A 88 -11.27 -5.02 -1.17
N GLY A 89 -10.59 -6.13 -0.90
CA GLY A 89 -10.40 -7.23 -1.83
C GLY A 89 -9.78 -6.77 -3.16
N THR A 90 -10.50 -6.99 -4.26
CA THR A 90 -10.05 -6.64 -5.62
C THR A 90 -10.42 -5.22 -6.04
N ASN A 91 -11.09 -4.44 -5.18
CA ASN A 91 -11.58 -3.09 -5.46
C ASN A 91 -10.43 -2.15 -5.86
N VAL A 92 -10.56 -1.53 -7.03
CA VAL A 92 -9.56 -0.60 -7.60
C VAL A 92 -9.32 0.60 -6.68
N ARG A 93 -10.36 1.08 -6.00
CA ARG A 93 -10.23 2.21 -5.07
C ARG A 93 -9.43 1.84 -3.83
N GLY A 94 -9.69 0.66 -3.26
CA GLY A 94 -8.90 0.14 -2.14
C GLY A 94 -7.43 -0.10 -2.49
N LYS A 95 -7.19 -0.65 -3.68
CA LYS A 95 -5.84 -0.77 -4.27
C LYS A 95 -5.13 0.57 -4.42
N PHE A 96 -5.84 1.60 -4.87
CA PHE A 96 -5.31 2.96 -4.98
C PHE A 96 -4.97 3.54 -3.60
N LEU A 97 -5.87 3.42 -2.62
CA LEU A 97 -5.63 3.84 -1.23
C LEU A 97 -4.42 3.15 -0.61
N ARG A 98 -4.28 1.85 -0.85
CA ARG A 98 -3.12 1.07 -0.39
C ARG A 98 -1.80 1.59 -0.97
N SER A 99 -1.79 1.93 -2.26
CA SER A 99 -0.63 2.52 -2.93
C SER A 99 -0.30 3.92 -2.38
N GLN A 100 -1.31 4.78 -2.21
CA GLN A 100 -1.13 6.13 -1.66
C GLN A 100 -0.66 6.09 -0.21
N LEU A 101 -1.23 5.23 0.63
CA LEU A 101 -0.78 5.07 2.01
C LEU A 101 0.69 4.63 2.07
N ALA A 102 1.09 3.69 1.23
CA ALA A 102 2.49 3.28 1.15
C ALA A 102 3.41 4.43 0.70
N LEU A 103 2.96 5.26 -0.26
CA LEU A 103 3.69 6.47 -0.68
C LEU A 103 3.89 7.43 0.50
N GLN A 104 2.84 7.72 1.26
CA GLN A 104 2.88 8.69 2.36
C GLN A 104 3.73 8.19 3.54
N LEU A 105 3.63 6.90 3.89
CA LEU A 105 4.48 6.27 4.92
C LEU A 105 5.97 6.33 4.54
N LEU A 106 6.30 6.00 3.29
CA LEU A 106 7.68 6.09 2.77
C LEU A 106 8.15 7.55 2.73
N LYS A 107 7.30 8.49 2.29
CA LYS A 107 7.58 9.94 2.27
C LYS A 107 8.00 10.43 3.66
N ILE A 108 7.18 10.15 4.68
CA ILE A 108 7.42 10.59 6.06
C ILE A 108 8.70 9.94 6.61
N ASN A 109 8.86 8.62 6.45
CA ASN A 109 10.01 7.92 7.02
C ASN A 109 11.36 8.35 6.40
N PHE A 110 11.37 8.79 5.14
CA PHE A 110 12.56 9.34 4.49
C PHE A 110 12.70 10.86 4.65
N GLY A 111 11.81 11.53 5.39
CA GLY A 111 11.86 12.98 5.60
C GLY A 111 11.65 13.80 4.32
N LEU A 112 10.91 13.27 3.34
CA LEU A 112 10.67 13.93 2.07
C LEU A 112 9.52 14.93 2.17
N LYS A 113 9.69 16.11 1.55
CA LYS A 113 8.61 17.12 1.45
C LYS A 113 7.51 16.73 0.46
N VAL A 114 7.87 16.01 -0.61
CA VAL A 114 6.96 15.64 -1.71
C VAL A 114 7.09 14.15 -1.98
N GLY A 115 5.96 13.47 -2.15
CA GLY A 115 5.89 12.06 -2.52
C GLY A 115 6.37 11.85 -3.96
N ASN A 116 7.66 11.57 -4.14
CA ASN A 116 8.25 11.26 -5.43
C ASN A 116 8.76 9.81 -5.42
N VAL A 117 8.13 8.96 -6.22
CA VAL A 117 8.41 7.52 -6.26
C VAL A 117 9.85 7.22 -6.68
N GLU A 118 10.42 7.94 -7.65
CA GLU A 118 11.80 7.74 -8.10
C GLU A 118 12.80 8.07 -7.00
N LYS A 119 12.58 9.19 -6.29
CA LYS A 119 13.42 9.58 -5.15
C LYS A 119 13.33 8.57 -4.01
N ILE A 120 12.12 8.12 -3.67
CA ILE A 120 11.90 7.08 -2.65
C ILE A 120 12.63 5.80 -3.04
N LEU A 121 12.49 5.37 -4.30
CA LEU A 121 13.14 4.16 -4.76
C LEU A 121 14.66 4.29 -4.72
N LYS A 122 15.23 5.44 -5.12
CA LYS A 122 16.66 5.73 -5.00
C LYS A 122 17.16 5.66 -3.55
N LEU A 123 16.35 6.10 -2.58
CA LEU A 123 16.68 6.02 -1.15
C LEU A 123 16.59 4.59 -0.61
N VAL A 124 15.61 3.81 -1.06
CA VAL A 124 15.51 2.39 -0.67
C VAL A 124 16.65 1.58 -1.28
N THR A 125 17.00 1.81 -2.54
CA THR A 125 18.05 1.05 -3.23
C THR A 125 19.47 1.44 -2.82
N SER A 126 19.66 2.58 -2.14
CA SER A 126 20.95 2.96 -1.57
C SER A 126 21.29 2.23 -0.28
N ILE A 127 20.32 1.54 0.35
CA ILE A 127 20.54 0.73 1.55
C ILE A 127 21.39 -0.49 1.15
N LYS A 128 22.59 -0.60 1.74
CA LYS A 128 23.52 -1.69 1.43
C LYS A 128 23.34 -2.86 2.39
N VAL A 129 22.75 -3.95 1.89
CA VAL A 129 22.44 -5.15 2.69
C VAL A 129 23.66 -5.90 3.25
N LYS A 130 24.85 -5.64 2.70
CA LYS A 130 26.13 -6.22 3.17
C LYS A 130 26.73 -5.46 4.35
N GLU A 131 26.33 -4.22 4.58
CA GLU A 131 26.89 -3.43 5.67
C GLU A 131 26.42 -3.96 7.04
N LYS A 132 27.32 -3.91 8.02
CA LYS A 132 27.07 -4.40 9.38
C LYS A 132 25.96 -3.60 10.09
N GLU A 133 25.84 -2.33 9.73
CA GLU A 133 24.84 -1.39 10.28
C GLU A 133 23.50 -1.43 9.53
N CYS A 134 23.33 -2.33 8.54
CA CYS A 134 22.06 -2.44 7.83
C CYS A 134 20.93 -2.86 8.79
N ASP A 135 19.96 -1.98 8.97
CA ASP A 135 18.73 -2.26 9.71
C ASP A 135 17.77 -3.07 8.84
N PHE A 136 17.81 -4.40 9.02
CA PHE A 136 16.94 -5.31 8.29
C PHE A 136 15.47 -5.21 8.66
N PHE A 137 15.14 -4.71 9.85
CA PHE A 137 13.75 -4.50 10.22
C PHE A 137 13.15 -3.36 9.39
N ARG A 138 13.83 -2.21 9.36
CA ARG A 138 13.42 -1.09 8.51
C ARG A 138 13.39 -1.47 7.04
N LEU A 139 14.43 -2.16 6.56
CA LEU A 139 14.47 -2.64 5.18
C LEU A 139 13.28 -3.56 4.86
N TYR A 140 12.92 -4.48 5.77
CA TYR A 140 11.74 -5.32 5.58
C TYR A 140 10.47 -4.49 5.40
N VAL A 141 10.25 -3.50 6.27
CA VAL A 141 9.10 -2.59 6.18
C VAL A 141 9.13 -1.82 4.85
N HIS A 142 10.28 -1.27 4.45
CA HIS A 142 10.44 -0.57 3.18
C HIS A 142 10.11 -1.45 1.98
N LEU A 143 10.60 -2.70 1.94
CA LEU A 143 10.34 -3.61 0.83
C LEU A 143 8.85 -3.90 0.67
N VAL A 144 8.14 -4.12 1.79
CA VAL A 144 6.69 -4.37 1.75
C VAL A 144 5.94 -3.13 1.29
N LEU A 145 6.31 -1.94 1.77
CA LEU A 145 5.68 -0.70 1.35
C LEU A 145 5.98 -0.35 -0.11
N VAL A 146 7.20 -0.56 -0.60
CA VAL A 146 7.54 -0.35 -2.01
C VAL A 146 6.74 -1.29 -2.92
N ASP A 147 6.57 -2.55 -2.53
CA ASP A 147 5.71 -3.49 -3.28
C ASP A 147 4.27 -2.98 -3.36
N ASN A 148 3.72 -2.52 -2.23
CA ASN A 148 2.37 -1.95 -2.19
C ASN A 148 2.27 -0.64 -2.97
N LEU A 149 3.29 0.22 -2.91
CA LEU A 149 3.32 1.44 -3.70
C LEU A 149 3.24 1.12 -5.20
N LEU A 150 4.10 0.23 -5.67
CA LEU A 150 4.29 0.01 -7.11
C LEU A 150 3.27 -0.93 -7.75
N PHE A 151 2.72 -1.88 -6.99
CA PHE A 151 1.98 -3.00 -7.59
C PHE A 151 0.60 -3.24 -6.98
N SER A 152 0.11 -2.34 -6.11
CA SER A 152 -1.29 -2.41 -5.66
C SER A 152 -2.26 -1.91 -6.70
N SER A 153 -1.91 -0.82 -7.37
CA SER A 153 -2.69 -0.18 -8.42
C SER A 153 -1.84 -0.09 -9.68
N ASP A 154 -2.49 0.17 -10.81
CA ASP A 154 -1.81 0.31 -12.09
C ASP A 154 -1.13 1.69 -12.27
N ALA A 155 -1.22 2.57 -11.27
CA ALA A 155 -0.70 3.95 -11.30
C ALA A 155 0.80 4.05 -11.63
N PHE A 156 1.58 2.99 -11.39
CA PHE A 156 3.02 2.95 -11.65
C PHE A 156 3.44 1.80 -12.57
N ARG A 157 2.50 1.03 -13.13
CA ARG A 157 2.81 -0.16 -13.93
C ARG A 157 3.62 0.19 -15.17
N ASP A 158 3.31 1.31 -15.82
CA ASP A 158 3.95 1.73 -17.07
C ASP A 158 5.30 2.45 -16.85
N LYS A 159 5.68 2.71 -15.59
CA LYS A 159 6.98 3.30 -15.26
C LYS A 159 8.05 2.22 -15.20
N ILE A 160 8.41 1.68 -16.38
CA ILE A 160 9.31 0.54 -16.56
C ILE A 160 10.61 0.71 -15.74
N MET A 161 11.24 1.89 -15.81
CA MET A 161 12.48 2.17 -15.05
C MET A 161 12.32 2.02 -13.53
N VAL A 162 11.18 2.45 -12.97
CA VAL A 162 10.88 2.34 -11.54
C VAL A 162 10.67 0.88 -11.18
N VAL A 163 9.90 0.15 -11.98
CA VAL A 163 9.64 -1.28 -11.78
C VAL A 163 10.93 -2.09 -11.85
N ASP A 164 11.78 -1.84 -12.85
CA ASP A 164 13.04 -2.56 -13.04
C ASP A 164 14.06 -2.26 -11.94
N THR A 165 14.13 -1.00 -11.49
CA THR A 165 14.99 -0.61 -10.37
C THR A 165 14.56 -1.34 -9.08
N SER A 166 13.26 -1.43 -8.82
CA SER A 166 12.73 -2.18 -7.67
C SER A 166 13.05 -3.66 -7.77
N ARG A 167 12.83 -4.29 -8.94
CA ARG A 167 13.14 -5.71 -9.18
C ARG A 167 14.62 -6.02 -9.02
N ASN A 168 15.50 -5.17 -9.53
CA ASN A 168 16.94 -5.34 -9.37
C ASN A 168 17.35 -5.27 -7.90
N TYR A 169 16.75 -4.34 -7.13
CA TYR A 169 17.03 -4.25 -5.71
C TYR A 169 16.49 -5.44 -4.90
N LEU A 170 15.31 -5.96 -5.23
CA LEU A 170 14.80 -7.21 -4.65
C LEU A 170 15.75 -8.38 -4.93
N ARG A 171 16.32 -8.47 -6.15
CA ARG A 171 17.34 -9.48 -6.48
C ARG A 171 18.59 -9.33 -5.64
N ASN A 172 19.03 -8.10 -5.38
CA ASN A 172 20.16 -7.85 -4.48
C ASN A 172 19.83 -8.29 -3.04
N CYS A 173 18.64 -7.97 -2.53
CA CYS A 173 18.21 -8.40 -1.20
C CYS A 173 18.13 -9.94 -1.07
N SER A 174 17.66 -10.63 -2.11
CA SER A 174 17.54 -12.10 -2.06
C SER A 174 18.88 -12.83 -2.20
N THR A 175 19.85 -12.27 -2.92
CA THR A 175 21.12 -12.93 -3.25
C THR A 175 22.30 -12.48 -2.39
N GLN A 176 22.33 -11.23 -1.96
CA GLN A 176 23.48 -10.66 -1.26
C GLN A 176 23.38 -10.76 0.27
N ILE A 177 22.20 -11.06 0.81
CA ILE A 177 22.05 -11.40 2.23
C ILE A 177 22.46 -12.87 2.40
N GLU A 178 23.63 -13.08 3.00
CA GLU A 178 24.20 -14.41 3.22
C GLU A 178 23.24 -15.31 3.99
N PHE A 179 23.25 -16.61 3.65
CA PHE A 179 22.38 -17.57 4.31
C PHE A 179 22.65 -17.75 5.81
N ARG A 180 23.88 -17.52 6.23
CA ARG A 180 24.30 -17.58 7.63
C ARG A 180 24.08 -16.25 8.37
N ASN A 181 23.50 -15.24 7.72
CA ASN A 181 23.19 -13.98 8.38
C ASN A 181 21.94 -14.15 9.25
N TRP A 182 22.15 -14.48 10.52
CA TRP A 182 21.09 -14.66 11.51
C TRP A 182 20.72 -13.39 12.26
N ARG A 183 21.19 -12.21 11.81
CA ARG A 183 20.71 -10.93 12.34
C ARG A 183 19.19 -10.87 12.24
N LEU A 184 18.55 -10.30 13.24
CA LEU A 184 17.10 -10.19 13.29
C LEU A 184 16.56 -9.59 11.99
N TYR A 185 15.48 -10.16 11.44
CA TYR A 185 14.89 -9.83 10.14
C TYR A 185 15.71 -10.13 8.87
N ALA A 186 17.02 -10.43 8.91
CA ALA A 186 17.79 -10.69 7.69
C ALA A 186 17.21 -11.87 6.86
N PRO A 187 16.86 -13.03 7.46
CA PRO A 187 16.19 -14.10 6.73
C PRO A 187 14.80 -13.69 6.20
N LYS A 188 14.06 -12.85 6.95
CA LYS A 188 12.74 -12.36 6.54
C LYS A 188 12.83 -11.45 5.31
N VAL A 189 13.80 -10.54 5.27
CA VAL A 189 14.07 -9.67 4.13
C VAL A 189 14.40 -10.50 2.90
N ARG A 190 15.35 -11.43 3.02
CA ARG A 190 15.77 -12.31 1.93
C ARG A 190 14.59 -13.11 1.36
N ASN A 191 13.85 -13.78 2.24
CA ASN A 191 12.74 -14.64 1.83
C ASN A 191 11.59 -13.80 1.23
N LYS A 192 11.29 -12.64 1.82
CA LYS A 192 10.27 -11.73 1.29
C LYS A 192 10.68 -11.18 -0.08
N ALA A 193 11.93 -10.78 -0.26
CA ALA A 193 12.43 -10.31 -1.55
C ALA A 193 12.33 -11.40 -2.63
N SER A 194 12.69 -12.65 -2.30
CA SER A 194 12.52 -13.80 -3.21
C SER A 194 11.05 -14.03 -3.56
N TYR A 195 10.15 -13.97 -2.58
CA TYR A 195 8.70 -14.13 -2.80
C TYR A 195 8.14 -13.03 -3.71
N LEU A 196 8.50 -11.77 -3.48
CA LEU A 196 8.04 -10.64 -4.27
C LEU A 196 8.55 -10.70 -5.72
N LEU A 197 9.79 -11.15 -5.94
CA LEU A 197 10.33 -11.40 -7.27
C LEU A 197 9.51 -12.43 -8.04
N GLN A 198 9.14 -13.54 -7.40
CA GLN A 198 8.31 -14.57 -8.02
C GLN A 198 6.91 -14.03 -8.35
N GLY A 199 6.27 -13.32 -7.42
CA GLY A 199 4.96 -12.70 -7.64
C GLY A 199 4.95 -11.68 -8.78
N ALA A 200 6.02 -10.93 -8.96
CA ALA A 200 6.16 -9.97 -10.06
C ALA A 200 6.28 -10.62 -11.45
N VAL A 201 6.72 -11.89 -11.52
CA VAL A 201 6.75 -12.68 -12.76
C VAL A 201 5.33 -13.09 -13.17
N PHE A 202 4.50 -13.52 -12.21
CA PHE A 202 3.11 -13.92 -12.47
C PHE A 202 2.15 -12.76 -12.73
N ARG A 203 2.41 -11.55 -12.19
CA ARG A 203 1.58 -10.36 -12.46
C ARG A 203 1.76 -9.80 -13.89
N LYS A 204 2.77 -10.28 -14.65
CA LYS A 204 2.98 -9.93 -16.06
C LYS A 204 2.12 -10.77 -17.02
N SER A 205 1.55 -11.88 -16.55
CA SER A 205 0.84 -12.87 -17.38
C SER A 205 -0.68 -12.94 -17.13
N GLY A 206 -1.24 -12.04 -16.31
CA GLY A 206 -2.61 -12.18 -15.78
C GLY A 206 -3.66 -11.22 -16.35
N ASP A 207 -3.42 -10.52 -17.46
CA ASP A 207 -4.36 -9.52 -17.99
C ASP A 207 -4.77 -9.73 -19.46
N ASP A 208 -4.39 -10.86 -20.08
CA ASP A 208 -5.00 -11.29 -21.35
C ASP A 208 -6.20 -12.21 -21.06
N GLY A 209 -7.19 -11.64 -20.39
CA GLY A 209 -8.52 -12.24 -20.22
C GLY A 209 -9.38 -12.07 -21.46
N ASN A 210 -8.91 -12.52 -22.63
CA ASN A 210 -9.79 -12.78 -23.76
C ASN A 210 -10.34 -14.20 -23.62
N LEU A 211 -11.50 -14.32 -22.98
CA LEU A 211 -12.35 -15.50 -23.07
C LEU A 211 -12.81 -15.65 -24.52
N SER A 212 -12.16 -16.54 -25.26
CA SER A 212 -12.70 -17.09 -26.50
C SER A 212 -13.57 -18.30 -26.15
N PRO A 213 -14.82 -18.36 -26.63
CA PRO A 213 -15.70 -19.48 -26.35
C PRO A 213 -15.28 -20.71 -27.16
N ARG A 214 -15.10 -21.83 -26.48
CA ARG A 214 -15.26 -23.17 -27.05
C ARG A 214 -16.07 -24.01 -26.09
#